data_AF-A0A357V129-F1
#
_entry.id   AF-A0A357V129-F1
#
_cell.length_a   1.000
_cell.length_b   1.000
_cell.length_c   1.000
_cell.angle_alpha   90.00
_cell.angle_beta   90.00
_cell.angle_gamma   90.00
#
_symmetry.space_group_name_H-M   'P 1'
#
loop_
_entity.id
_entity.type
_entity.pdbx_description
1 polymer ?
#
loop_
_entity_poly.entity_id
_entity_poly.type
_entity_poly.pdbx_seq_one_letter_code
_entity_poly.pdbx_strand_id
1 'polypeptide(L)'
;MNKTKPPAKPGNIQIPSIDQPTDSGRRKALLAGLGAAGGAAAAGLMTPSRALADPANLPPNVADWSKVLGPGVDVAPYGMPSKFEKTVIRRYVDWLTATPESSINFTPLYALDGMVTPNGLCFERHHGGVAEVIPDDYRLMIHGMVDRPLVFTYQDLK
;
A
#
# COMPACT_ATOMS: atom_id res chain seq x y z
N MET A 1 -19.25 -11.17 53.94
CA MET A 1 -18.65 -9.86 54.25
C MET A 1 -17.32 -9.74 53.51
N ASN A 2 -17.34 -9.25 52.26
CA ASN A 2 -16.12 -9.00 51.48
C ASN A 2 -15.73 -7.53 51.62
N LYS A 3 -14.55 -7.25 52.18
CA LYS A 3 -14.00 -5.90 52.29
C LYS A 3 -13.39 -5.51 50.95
N THR A 4 -13.94 -4.49 50.30
CA THR A 4 -13.39 -3.88 49.09
C THR A 4 -12.24 -2.94 49.45
N LYS A 5 -11.14 -3.03 48.69
CA LYS A 5 -9.94 -2.18 48.83
C LYS A 5 -10.24 -0.79 48.22
N PRO A 6 -9.81 0.33 48.83
CA PRO A 6 -10.07 1.66 48.29
C PRO A 6 -9.25 1.95 47.01
N PRO A 7 -9.75 2.83 46.13
CA PRO A 7 -9.07 3.17 44.88
C PRO A 7 -7.78 3.98 45.12
N ALA A 8 -6.78 3.76 44.26
CA ALA A 8 -5.51 4.47 44.30
C ALA A 8 -5.68 5.95 43.89
N LYS A 9 -4.94 6.85 44.56
CA LYS A 9 -4.92 8.28 44.22
C LYS A 9 -4.31 8.50 42.82
N PRO A 10 -4.85 9.43 42.02
CA PRO A 10 -4.28 9.75 40.71
C PRO A 10 -2.89 10.37 40.87
N GLY A 11 -1.92 9.83 40.13
CA GLY A 11 -0.56 10.36 40.04
C GLY A 11 -0.53 11.69 39.28
N ASN A 12 0.38 12.58 39.69
CA ASN A 12 0.56 13.89 39.09
C ASN A 12 1.21 13.74 37.70
N ILE A 13 0.43 13.90 36.63
CA ILE A 13 0.95 13.86 35.25
C ILE A 13 1.51 15.25 34.94
N GLN A 14 2.85 15.38 34.94
CA GLN A 14 3.52 16.57 34.42
C GLN A 14 3.51 16.54 32.90
N ILE A 15 2.78 17.48 32.30
CA ILE A 15 2.78 17.73 30.86
C ILE A 15 4.06 18.51 30.54
N PRO A 16 4.98 18.00 29.70
CA PRO A 16 6.19 18.74 29.35
C PRO A 16 5.86 20.00 28.54
N SER A 17 6.55 21.09 28.86
CA SER A 17 6.45 22.38 28.15
C SER A 17 6.84 22.23 26.67
N ILE A 18 6.04 22.83 25.79
CA ILE A 18 6.16 22.74 24.32
C ILE A 18 7.32 23.59 23.76
N ASP A 19 7.93 24.45 24.58
CA ASP A 19 9.09 25.27 24.20
C ASP A 19 10.38 24.71 24.81
N GLN A 20 10.93 23.65 24.20
CA GLN A 20 12.32 23.29 24.41
C GLN A 20 13.13 23.73 23.20
N PRO A 21 14.20 24.54 23.36
CA PRO A 21 15.04 24.93 22.24
C PRO A 21 15.63 23.66 21.61
N THR A 22 15.44 23.51 20.29
CA THR A 22 16.01 22.35 19.57
C THR A 22 17.53 22.38 19.73
N ASP A 23 18.06 21.39 20.46
CA ASP A 23 19.47 21.30 20.79
C ASP A 23 20.30 21.07 19.50
N SER A 24 20.84 22.16 18.96
CA SER A 24 21.71 22.16 17.78
C SER A 24 22.98 21.30 17.97
N GLY A 25 23.36 21.02 19.22
CA GLY A 25 24.47 20.15 19.57
C GLY A 25 24.24 18.69 19.18
N ARG A 26 23.01 18.19 19.34
CA ARG A 26 22.65 16.81 18.96
C ARG A 26 22.72 16.58 17.46
N ARG A 27 22.27 17.55 16.65
CA ARG A 27 22.34 17.48 15.19
C ARG A 27 23.80 17.50 14.70
N LYS A 28 24.65 18.32 15.33
CA LYS A 28 26.09 18.39 15.02
C LYS A 28 26.83 17.13 15.47
N ALA A 29 26.49 16.55 16.61
CA ALA A 29 27.07 15.30 17.08
C ALA A 29 26.71 14.10 16.18
N LEU A 30 25.47 14.05 15.67
CA LEU A 30 25.05 13.03 14.70
C LEU A 30 25.82 13.16 13.38
N LEU A 31 25.98 14.39 12.88
CA LEU A 31 26.73 14.68 11.65
C LEU A 31 28.24 14.44 11.81
N ALA A 32 28.80 14.73 12.99
CA ALA A 32 30.21 14.46 13.29
C ALA A 32 30.50 12.97 13.48
N GLY A 33 29.54 12.19 14.01
CA GLY A 33 29.63 10.74 14.15
C GLY A 33 29.73 9.99 12.82
N LEU A 34 29.18 10.55 11.74
CA LEU A 34 29.32 10.03 10.37
C LEU A 34 30.73 10.20 9.78
N GLY A 35 31.55 11.11 10.33
CA GLY A 35 32.90 11.38 9.82
C GLY A 35 34.02 10.62 10.54
N ALA A 36 33.79 10.13 11.76
CA ALA A 36 34.86 9.62 12.63
C ALA A 36 34.87 8.09 12.82
N ALA A 37 33.86 7.37 12.32
CA ALA A 37 33.80 5.91 12.38
C ALA A 37 33.94 5.29 10.98
N GLY A 38 35.19 5.08 10.55
CA GLY A 38 35.53 4.04 9.57
C GLY A 38 35.15 4.30 8.10
N GLY A 39 36.13 4.75 7.32
CA GLY A 39 36.11 4.57 5.88
C GLY A 39 36.00 3.08 5.53
N ALA A 40 34.80 2.65 5.14
CA ALA A 40 34.44 1.42 4.40
C ALA A 40 32.91 1.14 4.40
N ALA A 41 32.06 2.02 4.95
CA ALA A 41 30.60 1.80 4.96
C ALA A 41 29.82 2.61 3.89
N ALA A 42 30.48 3.12 2.85
CA ALA A 42 29.80 3.72 1.69
C ALA A 42 29.09 2.69 0.77
N ALA A 43 29.03 1.41 1.17
CA ALA A 43 28.39 0.34 0.39
C ALA A 43 26.97 -0.03 0.86
N GLY A 44 26.38 0.69 1.82
CA GLY A 44 25.13 0.27 2.48
C GLY A 44 23.92 1.19 2.29
N LEU A 45 24.03 2.32 1.59
CA LEU A 45 22.84 3.06 1.20
C LEU A 45 22.19 2.27 0.07
N MET A 46 21.11 1.56 0.42
CA MET A 46 20.11 1.07 -0.53
C MET A 46 19.48 2.28 -1.23
N THR A 47 20.22 2.95 -2.10
CA THR A 47 19.61 3.61 -3.24
C THR A 47 18.93 2.50 -4.02
N PRO A 48 17.60 2.52 -4.22
CA PRO A 48 17.00 1.62 -5.19
C PRO A 48 17.79 1.85 -6.47
N SER A 49 18.41 0.78 -6.99
CA SER A 49 19.16 0.82 -8.23
C SER A 49 18.20 1.37 -9.29
N ARG A 50 18.23 2.68 -9.54
CA ARG A 50 17.61 3.23 -10.74
C ARG A 50 18.37 2.52 -11.83
N ALA A 51 17.68 1.65 -12.58
CA ALA A 51 18.28 1.05 -13.75
C ALA A 51 18.85 2.21 -14.56
N LEU A 52 20.18 2.27 -14.63
CA LEU A 52 20.84 3.32 -15.38
C LEU A 52 20.36 3.15 -16.81
N ALA A 53 19.83 4.24 -17.39
CA ALA A 53 19.41 4.21 -18.77
C ALA A 53 20.58 3.72 -19.63
N ASP A 54 20.29 2.83 -20.57
CA ASP A 54 21.30 2.31 -21.48
C ASP A 54 21.94 3.48 -22.24
N PRO A 55 23.26 3.72 -22.09
CA PRO A 55 23.95 4.82 -22.78
C PRO A 55 23.78 4.81 -24.30
N ALA A 56 23.55 3.63 -24.90
CA ALA A 56 23.28 3.51 -26.34
C ALA A 56 21.95 4.17 -26.75
N ASN A 57 21.02 4.32 -25.82
CA ASN A 57 19.72 4.95 -26.05
C ASN A 57 19.67 6.42 -25.59
N LEU A 58 20.77 6.96 -25.05
CA LEU A 58 20.84 8.34 -24.60
C LEU A 58 21.35 9.27 -25.71
N PRO A 59 20.88 10.54 -25.77
CA PRO A 59 21.42 11.54 -26.70
C PRO A 59 22.95 11.68 -26.59
N PRO A 60 23.67 11.85 -27.71
CA PRO A 60 23.19 12.11 -29.08
C PRO A 60 22.81 10.85 -29.89
N ASN A 61 22.86 9.66 -29.30
CA ASN A 61 22.52 8.41 -29.99
C ASN A 61 21.01 8.36 -30.28
N VAL A 62 20.65 7.64 -31.36
CA VAL A 62 19.24 7.38 -31.70
C VAL A 62 18.83 6.07 -31.03
N ALA A 63 17.83 6.15 -30.13
CA ALA A 63 17.32 5.00 -29.41
C ALA A 63 16.71 3.93 -30.34
N ASP A 64 16.82 2.66 -29.97
CA ASP A 64 16.42 1.56 -30.87
C ASP A 64 14.91 1.50 -31.11
N TRP A 65 14.09 1.84 -30.11
CA TRP A 65 12.63 1.81 -30.24
C TRP A 65 12.09 2.85 -31.22
N SER A 66 12.88 3.86 -31.64
CA SER A 66 12.46 4.82 -32.65
C SER A 66 12.77 4.37 -34.08
N LYS A 67 13.43 3.22 -34.27
CA LYS A 67 13.85 2.71 -35.59
C LYS A 67 12.91 1.65 -36.17
N VAL A 68 12.01 1.10 -35.35
CA VAL A 68 11.10 0.00 -35.73
C VAL A 68 9.69 0.24 -35.19
N LEU A 69 8.70 -0.38 -35.84
CA LEU A 69 7.33 -0.38 -35.34
C LEU A 69 7.21 -1.29 -34.11
N GLY A 70 6.38 -0.87 -33.16
CA GLY A 70 6.03 -1.66 -31.98
C GLY A 70 4.91 -2.68 -32.21
N PRO A 71 4.38 -3.28 -31.14
CA PRO A 71 3.21 -4.17 -31.20
C PRO A 71 1.99 -3.49 -31.82
N GLY A 72 1.16 -4.28 -32.52
CA GLY A 72 -0.12 -3.83 -33.09
C GLY A 72 -1.18 -3.50 -32.03
N VAL A 73 -2.26 -2.84 -32.46
CA VAL A 73 -3.31 -2.32 -31.57
C VAL A 73 -4.16 -3.39 -30.87
N ASP A 74 -4.14 -4.63 -31.35
CA ASP A 74 -4.94 -5.77 -30.87
C ASP A 74 -4.11 -6.80 -30.07
N VAL A 75 -2.81 -6.54 -29.88
CA VAL A 75 -1.89 -7.46 -29.18
C VAL A 75 -2.26 -7.64 -27.69
N ALA A 76 -2.89 -6.62 -27.08
CA ALA A 76 -3.36 -6.68 -25.69
C ALA A 76 -4.84 -6.27 -25.60
N PRO A 77 -5.79 -7.20 -25.85
CA PRO A 77 -7.23 -6.91 -25.80
C PRO A 77 -7.72 -6.42 -24.44
N TYR A 78 -7.04 -6.81 -23.36
CA TYR A 78 -7.16 -6.21 -22.04
C TYR A 78 -5.78 -5.77 -21.58
N GLY A 79 -5.61 -4.46 -21.38
CA GLY A 79 -4.33 -3.87 -21.04
C GLY A 79 -3.83 -4.30 -19.66
N MET A 80 -2.51 -4.42 -19.53
CA MET A 80 -1.81 -4.62 -18.26
C MET A 80 -0.74 -3.55 -18.08
N PRO A 81 -0.32 -3.24 -16.83
CA PRO A 81 0.74 -2.28 -16.58
C PRO A 81 2.05 -2.66 -17.28
N SER A 82 2.87 -1.64 -17.56
CA SER A 82 4.21 -1.84 -18.10
C SER A 82 5.05 -2.78 -17.22
N LYS A 83 5.89 -3.61 -17.84
CA LYS A 83 6.84 -4.49 -17.13
C LYS A 83 7.82 -3.73 -16.22
N PHE A 84 8.02 -2.44 -16.47
CA PHE A 84 8.88 -1.58 -15.66
C PHE A 84 8.21 -1.16 -14.34
N GLU A 85 6.88 -1.27 -14.23
CA GLU A 85 6.09 -0.97 -13.03
C GLU A 85 5.81 -2.20 -12.16
N LYS A 86 6.59 -3.28 -12.32
CA LYS A 86 6.37 -4.58 -11.66
C LYS A 86 6.32 -4.55 -10.13
N THR A 87 6.80 -3.47 -9.50
CA THR A 87 6.79 -3.30 -8.04
C THR A 87 5.56 -2.55 -7.52
N VAL A 88 4.79 -1.94 -8.42
CA VAL A 88 3.53 -1.24 -8.11
C VAL A 88 2.41 -2.27 -8.05
N ILE A 89 2.41 -3.03 -6.96
CA ILE A 89 1.48 -4.14 -6.70
C ILE A 89 0.89 -4.01 -5.30
N ARG A 90 -0.23 -4.69 -5.06
CA ARG A 90 -0.73 -4.93 -3.71
C ARG A 90 0.31 -5.70 -2.90
N ARG A 91 0.44 -5.38 -1.61
CA ARG A 91 1.33 -6.11 -0.69
C ARG A 91 0.54 -6.73 0.45
N TYR A 92 0.91 -7.95 0.79
CA TYR A 92 0.35 -8.70 1.91
C TYR A 92 1.39 -8.76 3.03
N VAL A 93 0.93 -8.71 4.28
CA VAL A 93 1.77 -8.82 5.47
C VAL A 93 1.26 -10.01 6.25
N ASP A 94 2.03 -11.09 6.22
CA ASP A 94 1.61 -12.42 6.66
C ASP A 94 1.29 -12.55 8.15
N TRP A 95 1.95 -11.78 8.99
CA TRP A 95 1.78 -11.84 10.44
C TRP A 95 0.57 -11.04 10.97
N LEU A 96 -0.13 -10.27 10.14
CA LEU A 96 -1.25 -9.42 10.60
C LEU A 96 -2.49 -10.22 11.00
N THR A 97 -2.72 -11.38 10.38
CA THR A 97 -3.92 -12.20 10.61
C THR A 97 -3.59 -13.68 10.63
N ALA A 98 -4.50 -14.49 11.17
CA ALA A 98 -4.29 -15.93 11.32
C ALA A 98 -4.27 -16.69 9.98
N THR A 99 -5.10 -16.27 9.01
CA THR A 99 -5.15 -16.88 7.67
C THR A 99 -5.23 -15.78 6.60
N PRO A 100 -4.77 -16.04 5.37
CA PRO A 100 -4.84 -15.09 4.26
C PRO A 100 -6.27 -14.87 3.73
N GLU A 101 -7.17 -15.85 3.84
CA GLU A 101 -8.58 -15.73 3.42
C GLU A 101 -9.38 -14.80 4.33
N SER A 102 -8.94 -14.67 5.58
CA SER A 102 -9.48 -13.71 6.55
C SER A 102 -8.50 -12.56 6.79
N SER A 103 -7.92 -12.00 5.72
CA SER A 103 -6.84 -11.00 5.80
C SER A 103 -7.08 -9.68 5.03
N ILE A 104 -6.01 -8.89 4.93
CA ILE A 104 -5.90 -7.57 4.33
C ILE A 104 -4.64 -7.54 3.45
N ASN A 105 -4.73 -6.92 2.28
CA ASN A 105 -3.57 -6.45 1.53
C ASN A 105 -3.59 -4.91 1.44
N PHE A 106 -2.57 -4.30 0.86
CA PHE A 106 -2.42 -2.84 0.84
C PHE A 106 -2.20 -2.31 -0.57
N THR A 107 -2.95 -1.26 -0.93
CA THR A 107 -2.71 -0.43 -2.12
C THR A 107 -1.32 0.21 -2.04
N PRO A 108 -0.51 0.21 -3.12
CA PRO A 108 0.81 0.84 -3.14
C PRO A 108 0.68 2.37 -3.27
N LEU A 109 0.03 3.05 -2.31
CA LEU A 109 -0.24 4.50 -2.33
C LEU A 109 1.01 5.36 -2.55
N TYR A 110 2.17 4.88 -2.11
CA TYR A 110 3.47 5.56 -2.28
C TYR A 110 3.91 5.71 -3.75
N ALA A 111 3.34 4.95 -4.67
CA ALA A 111 3.66 4.92 -6.09
C ALA A 111 2.49 5.37 -6.97
N LEU A 112 1.39 5.83 -6.37
CA LEU A 112 0.22 6.31 -7.10
C LEU A 112 0.15 7.83 -7.01
N ASP A 113 -0.24 8.44 -8.12
CA ASP A 113 -0.52 9.87 -8.22
C ASP A 113 -2.01 10.12 -8.42
N GLY A 114 -2.48 11.27 -7.96
CA GLY A 114 -3.89 11.67 -8.05
C GLY A 114 -4.79 10.95 -7.03
N MET A 115 -6.09 10.93 -7.32
CA MET A 115 -7.11 10.46 -6.36
C MET A 115 -7.76 9.12 -6.73
N VAL A 116 -7.65 8.68 -7.99
CA VAL A 116 -8.31 7.45 -8.47
C VAL A 116 -7.32 6.30 -8.34
N THR A 117 -7.66 5.30 -7.52
CA THR A 117 -6.88 4.05 -7.43
C THR A 117 -7.28 3.11 -8.56
N PRO A 118 -6.34 2.57 -9.37
CA PRO A 118 -6.66 1.55 -10.37
C PRO A 118 -7.27 0.31 -9.70
N ASN A 119 -8.35 -0.26 -10.28
CA ASN A 119 -9.08 -1.38 -9.67
C ASN A 119 -8.19 -2.58 -9.32
N GLY A 120 -7.17 -2.90 -10.14
CA GLY A 120 -6.19 -3.95 -9.85
C GLY A 120 -5.27 -3.68 -8.67
N LEU A 121 -5.30 -2.48 -8.10
CA LEU A 121 -4.49 -2.00 -6.97
C LEU A 121 -5.31 -1.55 -5.76
N CYS A 122 -6.64 -1.46 -5.86
CA CYS A 122 -7.51 -1.24 -4.70
C CYS A 122 -7.27 -2.33 -3.66
N PHE A 123 -7.04 -1.97 -2.42
CA PHE A 123 -6.75 -2.95 -1.37
C PHE A 123 -7.93 -3.91 -1.19
N GLU A 124 -7.63 -5.11 -0.69
CA GLU A 124 -8.65 -6.13 -0.46
C GLU A 124 -8.65 -6.54 1.00
N ARG A 125 -9.85 -6.63 1.59
CA ARG A 125 -10.09 -7.27 2.88
C ARG A 125 -11.17 -8.32 2.71
N HIS A 126 -10.81 -9.56 2.99
CA HIS A 126 -11.74 -10.69 3.03
C HIS A 126 -11.86 -11.25 4.44
N HIS A 127 -13.01 -11.83 4.78
CA HIS A 127 -13.18 -12.61 6.02
C HIS A 127 -13.34 -14.12 5.77
N GLY A 128 -13.49 -14.53 4.51
CA GLY A 128 -13.67 -15.91 4.07
C GLY A 128 -13.24 -16.13 2.62
N GLY A 129 -12.26 -15.37 2.13
CA GLY A 129 -11.81 -15.39 0.73
C GLY A 129 -12.74 -14.63 -0.22
N VAL A 130 -12.39 -14.65 -1.51
CA VAL A 130 -13.20 -14.07 -2.59
C VAL A 130 -14.25 -15.09 -3.02
N ALA A 131 -15.52 -14.70 -2.99
CA ALA A 131 -16.60 -15.53 -3.53
C ALA A 131 -16.69 -15.34 -5.06
N GLU A 132 -16.69 -16.45 -5.79
CA GLU A 132 -17.01 -16.47 -7.22
C GLU A 132 -18.49 -16.83 -7.37
N VAL A 133 -19.29 -15.89 -7.86
CA VAL A 133 -20.74 -16.03 -7.98
C VAL A 133 -21.14 -15.87 -9.43
N ILE A 134 -21.84 -16.86 -9.98
CA ILE A 134 -22.45 -16.77 -11.31
C ILE A 134 -23.53 -15.67 -11.25
N PRO A 135 -23.51 -14.65 -12.12
CA PRO A 135 -24.45 -13.53 -12.03
C PRO A 135 -25.94 -13.95 -12.04
N ASP A 136 -26.27 -15.02 -12.77
CA ASP A 136 -27.65 -15.54 -12.85
C ASP A 136 -28.10 -16.26 -11.56
N ASP A 137 -27.16 -16.73 -10.75
CA ASP A 137 -27.42 -17.34 -9.44
C ASP A 137 -27.56 -16.28 -8.33
N TYR A 138 -27.10 -15.05 -8.56
CA TYR A 138 -27.11 -13.98 -7.56
C TYR A 138 -28.54 -13.63 -7.12
N ARG A 139 -28.75 -13.55 -5.80
CA ARG A 139 -30.00 -13.07 -5.20
C ARG A 139 -29.69 -12.08 -4.08
N LEU A 140 -30.36 -10.93 -4.09
CA LEU A 140 -30.37 -9.97 -2.97
C LEU A 140 -31.75 -10.02 -2.29
N MET A 141 -31.79 -10.40 -1.01
CA MET A 141 -33.02 -10.43 -0.23
C MET A 141 -33.12 -9.21 0.69
N ILE A 142 -34.25 -8.51 0.67
CA ILE A 142 -34.63 -7.48 1.65
C ILE A 142 -35.76 -8.06 2.50
N HIS A 143 -35.53 -8.24 3.81
CA HIS A 143 -36.48 -8.83 4.75
C HIS A 143 -36.35 -8.20 6.15
N GLY A 144 -37.20 -8.60 7.12
CA GLY A 144 -37.19 -8.09 8.48
C GLY A 144 -38.41 -7.18 8.76
N MET A 145 -38.17 -5.98 9.31
CA MET A 145 -39.22 -4.99 9.60
C MET A 145 -39.64 -4.21 8.34
N VAL A 146 -40.19 -4.92 7.36
CA VAL A 146 -40.70 -4.36 6.10
C VAL A 146 -42.12 -4.89 5.86
N ASP A 147 -42.99 -4.09 5.25
CA ASP A 147 -44.36 -4.52 4.94
C ASP A 147 -44.39 -5.71 3.97
N ARG A 148 -43.41 -5.78 3.04
CA ARG A 148 -43.29 -6.85 2.06
C ARG A 148 -41.82 -7.24 1.84
N PRO A 149 -41.40 -8.46 2.21
CA PRO A 149 -40.10 -9.00 1.86
C PRO A 149 -39.92 -9.13 0.34
N LEU A 150 -38.72 -8.86 -0.16
CA LEU A 150 -38.37 -8.86 -1.59
C LEU A 150 -37.11 -9.67 -1.86
N VAL A 151 -37.04 -10.27 -3.04
CA VAL A 151 -35.85 -10.93 -3.57
C VAL A 151 -35.58 -10.38 -4.98
N PHE A 152 -34.37 -9.89 -5.22
CA PHE A 152 -33.94 -9.33 -6.50
C PHE A 152 -32.87 -10.23 -7.15
N THR A 153 -32.97 -10.37 -8.46
CA THR A 153 -31.89 -10.92 -9.31
C THR A 153 -30.87 -9.83 -9.62
N TYR A 154 -29.73 -10.20 -10.22
CA TYR A 154 -28.76 -9.20 -10.68
C TYR A 154 -29.34 -8.24 -11.73
N GLN A 155 -30.25 -8.71 -12.60
CA GLN A 155 -30.86 -7.85 -13.63
C GLN A 155 -31.85 -6.84 -13.06
N ASP A 156 -32.52 -7.17 -11.94
CA ASP A 156 -33.45 -6.24 -11.30
C ASP A 156 -32.75 -5.03 -10.66
N LEU A 157 -31.42 -5.10 -10.47
CA LEU A 157 -30.61 -4.10 -9.77
C LEU A 157 -29.81 -3.17 -10.70
N LYS A 158 -29.82 -3.42 -12.01
CA LYS A 158 -29.15 -2.56 -13.00
C LYS A 158 -29.98 -1.33 -13.33
#